data_AF-A0A3M1YCN2-F1
#
_entry.id   AF-A0A3M1YCN2-F1
#
_cell.length_a   1.000
_cell.length_b   1.000
_cell.length_c   1.000
_cell.angle_alpha   90.00
_cell.angle_beta   90.00
_cell.angle_gamma   90.00
#
_symmetry.space_group_name_H-M   'P 1'
#
loop_
_entity.id
_entity.type
_entity.pdbx_description
1 polymer ?
#
loop_
_entity_poly.entity_id
_entity_poly.type
_entity_poly.pdbx_seq_one_letter_code
_entity_poly.pdbx_strand_id
1 'polypeptide(L)'
;MKRLPTLMPAALLGVFLLAWMPTRPTADCEVLLEALAGTYEGDCKKGLANGQGTAQGTDSYTGEFKKGLPHGEGTYTWANGDVYTGSFAKGLKDGQGTLTHANGNPPLVGYWIDDEYIGTEKEPYSVTNRSTTINRVSFRRLAAEPLQVDFRYTFLNKPVQARDFAIQGSFGVIMNETDYIKSVKIHEFPFQGGTTFSAVNRKDATGGNEFASGNIEFKINQPGHWEVTIEMRSE
;
A
#
# COMPACT_ATOMS: atom_id res chain seq x y z
N MET A 1 -86.82 15.88 -43.72
CA MET A 1 -85.34 15.80 -43.55
C MET A 1 -84.99 14.32 -43.37
N LYS A 2 -84.57 13.64 -44.44
CA LYS A 2 -83.20 13.11 -44.70
C LYS A 2 -82.74 12.05 -43.69
N ARG A 3 -82.69 10.77 -44.12
CA ARG A 3 -81.50 9.88 -44.32
C ARG A 3 -80.88 9.35 -43.00
N LEU A 4 -80.31 8.15 -42.82
CA LEU A 4 -80.05 6.87 -43.52
C LEU A 4 -79.63 5.87 -42.36
N PRO A 5 -79.21 4.60 -42.57
CA PRO A 5 -79.37 3.52 -41.62
C PRO A 5 -78.08 3.15 -40.85
N THR A 6 -78.25 2.16 -39.96
CA THR A 6 -77.29 1.43 -39.13
C THR A 6 -75.96 1.07 -39.82
N LEU A 7 -74.85 1.36 -39.15
CA LEU A 7 -73.49 0.92 -39.47
C LEU A 7 -72.95 0.06 -38.32
N MET A 8 -72.57 -1.18 -38.65
CA MET A 8 -71.83 -2.11 -37.79
C MET A 8 -70.44 -1.54 -37.43
N PRO A 9 -69.86 -1.89 -36.27
CA PRO A 9 -68.45 -1.60 -36.01
C PRO A 9 -67.58 -2.65 -36.72
N ALA A 10 -66.71 -2.20 -37.62
CA ALA A 10 -65.64 -3.02 -38.18
C ALA A 10 -64.54 -3.19 -37.13
N ALA A 11 -64.32 -4.42 -36.67
CA ALA A 11 -63.19 -4.78 -35.83
C ALA A 11 -61.92 -4.81 -36.68
N LEU A 12 -61.05 -3.80 -36.50
CA LEU A 12 -59.69 -3.80 -37.01
C LEU A 12 -58.86 -4.78 -36.17
N LEU A 13 -58.58 -5.96 -36.73
CA LEU A 13 -57.55 -6.88 -36.25
C LEU A 13 -56.18 -6.22 -36.44
N GLY A 14 -55.70 -5.54 -35.41
CA GLY A 14 -54.32 -5.09 -35.31
C GLY A 14 -53.40 -6.29 -35.15
N VAL A 15 -52.68 -6.65 -36.22
CA VAL A 15 -51.59 -7.63 -36.16
C VAL A 15 -50.45 -7.00 -35.36
N PHE A 16 -50.33 -7.37 -34.09
CA PHE A 16 -49.13 -7.12 -33.30
C PHE A 16 -48.00 -7.99 -33.84
N LEU A 17 -47.24 -7.46 -34.81
CA LEU A 17 -45.91 -7.98 -35.14
C LEU A 17 -45.01 -7.70 -33.93
N LEU A 18 -44.93 -8.68 -33.02
CA LEU A 18 -43.82 -8.77 -32.08
C LEU A 18 -42.56 -8.94 -32.92
N ALA A 19 -41.89 -7.82 -33.22
CA ALA A 19 -40.56 -7.82 -33.77
C ALA A 19 -39.66 -8.51 -32.75
N TRP A 20 -39.34 -9.78 -33.02
CA TRP A 20 -38.35 -10.53 -32.26
C TRP A 20 -37.00 -9.88 -32.57
N MET A 21 -36.62 -8.88 -31.78
CA MET A 21 -35.27 -8.35 -31.83
C MET A 21 -34.34 -9.44 -31.32
N PRO A 22 -33.40 -9.95 -32.14
CA PRO A 22 -32.39 -10.86 -31.61
C PRO A 22 -31.63 -10.12 -30.52
N THR A 23 -31.67 -10.65 -29.29
CA THR A 23 -30.77 -10.22 -28.23
C THR A 23 -29.36 -10.38 -28.77
N ARG A 24 -28.66 -9.26 -29.01
CA ARG A 24 -27.23 -9.33 -29.30
C ARG A 24 -26.60 -10.09 -28.13
N PRO A 25 -25.81 -11.15 -28.37
CA PRO A 25 -25.01 -11.69 -27.30
C PRO A 25 -24.11 -10.56 -26.82
N THR A 26 -24.37 -10.05 -25.62
CA THR A 26 -23.38 -9.25 -24.92
C THR A 26 -22.18 -10.18 -24.82
N ALA A 27 -21.06 -9.78 -25.43
CA ALA A 27 -19.81 -10.40 -25.03
C ALA A 27 -19.67 -10.03 -23.57
N ASP A 28 -19.98 -10.98 -22.67
CA ASP A 28 -19.94 -10.74 -21.24
C ASP A 28 -18.51 -10.35 -20.90
N CYS A 29 -18.33 -9.10 -20.49
CA CYS A 29 -17.02 -8.53 -20.26
C CYS A 29 -16.47 -9.10 -18.97
N GLU A 30 -15.39 -9.86 -19.09
CA GLU A 30 -14.84 -10.62 -17.98
C GLU A 30 -14.06 -9.70 -17.02
N VAL A 31 -14.39 -9.84 -15.74
CA VAL A 31 -13.66 -9.29 -14.59
C VAL A 31 -12.87 -10.45 -13.98
N LEU A 32 -11.55 -10.31 -13.91
CA LEU A 32 -10.61 -11.38 -13.55
C LEU A 32 -10.40 -11.52 -12.03
N LEU A 33 -10.79 -10.52 -11.24
CA LEU A 33 -10.76 -10.64 -9.80
C LEU A 33 -11.99 -11.41 -9.35
N GLU A 34 -11.81 -12.65 -8.88
CA GLU A 34 -12.89 -13.59 -8.55
C GLU A 34 -13.96 -13.00 -7.63
N ALA A 35 -13.54 -12.25 -6.60
CA ALA A 35 -14.45 -11.58 -5.66
C ALA A 35 -15.42 -10.59 -6.34
N LEU A 36 -15.06 -10.07 -7.52
CA LEU A 36 -15.84 -9.14 -8.33
C LEU A 36 -16.50 -9.80 -9.55
N ALA A 37 -16.28 -11.10 -9.80
CA ALA A 37 -16.65 -11.81 -11.02
C ALA A 37 -18.14 -12.21 -11.06
N GLY A 38 -19.04 -11.26 -10.76
CA GLY A 38 -20.49 -11.41 -10.92
C GLY A 38 -21.00 -10.62 -12.12
N THR A 39 -21.77 -9.56 -11.89
CA THR A 39 -22.21 -8.66 -12.97
C THR A 39 -21.20 -7.54 -13.19
N TYR A 40 -21.07 -7.11 -14.44
CA TYR A 40 -20.23 -5.98 -14.82
C TYR A 40 -20.99 -5.06 -15.78
N GLU A 41 -20.96 -3.76 -15.48
CA GLU A 41 -21.45 -2.70 -16.37
C GLU A 41 -20.35 -1.67 -16.56
N GLY A 42 -19.90 -1.49 -17.80
CA GLY A 42 -18.85 -0.52 -18.10
C GLY A 42 -18.16 -0.75 -19.43
N ASP A 43 -17.07 -0.03 -19.62
CA ASP A 43 -16.24 -0.10 -20.81
C ASP A 43 -15.58 -1.49 -20.94
N CYS A 44 -15.41 -1.95 -22.18
CA CYS A 44 -14.96 -3.31 -22.46
C CYS A 44 -14.03 -3.36 -23.65
N LYS A 45 -12.93 -4.11 -23.50
CA LYS A 45 -11.89 -4.22 -24.53
C LYS A 45 -11.37 -5.64 -24.62
N LYS A 46 -11.55 -6.26 -25.79
CA LYS A 46 -11.14 -7.65 -26.08
C LYS A 46 -11.75 -8.66 -25.09
N GLY A 47 -13.03 -8.49 -24.75
CA GLY A 47 -13.75 -9.37 -23.83
C GLY A 47 -13.42 -9.17 -22.35
N LEU A 48 -12.59 -8.18 -22.00
CA LEU A 48 -12.21 -7.88 -20.63
C LEU A 48 -12.70 -6.49 -20.21
N ALA A 49 -13.06 -6.33 -18.93
CA ALA A 49 -13.33 -5.02 -18.34
C ALA A 49 -12.13 -4.07 -18.56
N ASN A 50 -12.40 -2.87 -19.10
CA ASN A 50 -11.34 -1.92 -19.48
C ASN A 50 -11.90 -0.50 -19.64
N GLY A 51 -11.45 0.46 -18.85
CA GLY A 51 -12.06 1.80 -18.77
C GLY A 51 -12.93 1.93 -17.52
N GLN A 52 -13.92 2.82 -17.51
CA GLN A 52 -14.76 3.00 -16.33
C GLN A 52 -15.82 1.90 -16.24
N GLY A 53 -16.10 1.41 -15.03
CA GLY A 53 -17.13 0.40 -14.83
C GLY A 53 -17.49 0.13 -13.38
N THR A 54 -18.53 -0.67 -13.19
CA THR A 54 -18.97 -1.21 -11.90
C THR A 54 -19.06 -2.72 -12.00
N ALA A 55 -18.35 -3.42 -11.11
CA ALA A 55 -18.45 -4.86 -10.92
C ALA A 55 -19.15 -5.17 -9.59
N GLN A 56 -20.04 -6.16 -9.60
CA GLN A 56 -20.80 -6.63 -8.45
C GLN A 56 -20.67 -8.15 -8.37
N GLY A 57 -19.89 -8.64 -7.40
CA GLY A 57 -19.71 -10.06 -7.10
C GLY A 57 -20.03 -10.36 -5.64
N THR A 58 -19.11 -11.04 -4.96
CA THR A 58 -19.12 -11.12 -3.49
C THR A 58 -18.76 -9.77 -2.89
N ASP A 59 -17.77 -9.13 -3.49
CA ASP A 59 -17.39 -7.74 -3.23
C ASP A 59 -17.87 -6.86 -4.39
N SER A 60 -17.79 -5.54 -4.23
CA SER A 60 -18.13 -4.61 -5.30
C SER A 60 -17.01 -3.62 -5.57
N TYR A 61 -16.90 -3.17 -6.81
CA TYR A 61 -15.93 -2.17 -7.21
C TYR A 61 -16.51 -1.23 -8.27
N THR A 62 -16.35 0.06 -8.06
CA THR A 62 -16.65 1.10 -9.04
C THR A 62 -15.39 1.92 -9.31
N GLY A 63 -14.96 1.98 -10.56
CA GLY A 63 -13.76 2.73 -10.94
C GLY A 63 -13.19 2.27 -12.26
N GLU A 64 -11.90 2.54 -12.44
CA GLU A 64 -11.20 2.16 -13.66
C GLU A 64 -10.79 0.67 -13.66
N PHE A 65 -10.91 0.04 -14.82
CA PHE A 65 -10.45 -1.31 -15.08
C PHE A 65 -9.37 -1.31 -16.14
N LYS A 66 -8.42 -2.24 -16.04
CA LYS A 66 -7.43 -2.50 -17.09
C LYS A 66 -7.15 -3.99 -17.19
N LYS A 67 -7.51 -4.56 -18.35
CA LYS A 67 -7.34 -5.99 -18.65
C LYS A 67 -8.08 -6.87 -17.62
N GLY A 68 -9.32 -6.52 -17.29
CA GLY A 68 -10.17 -7.29 -16.40
C GLY A 68 -9.92 -7.07 -14.90
N LEU A 69 -8.97 -6.23 -14.50
CA LEU A 69 -8.63 -5.98 -13.10
C LEU A 69 -8.86 -4.51 -12.73
N PRO A 70 -9.22 -4.21 -11.46
CA PRO A 70 -9.18 -2.85 -10.91
C PRO A 70 -7.85 -2.14 -11.21
N HIS A 71 -7.94 -0.88 -11.62
CA HIS A 71 -6.79 -0.04 -11.95
C HIS A 71 -7.14 1.44 -11.71
N GLY A 72 -6.17 2.35 -11.79
CA GLY A 72 -6.45 3.80 -11.69
C GLY A 72 -7.16 4.14 -10.39
N GLU A 73 -8.08 5.10 -10.43
CA GLU A 73 -8.88 5.43 -9.24
C GLU A 73 -10.16 4.59 -9.16
N GLY A 74 -10.53 4.19 -7.94
CA GLY A 74 -11.79 3.50 -7.71
C GLY A 74 -12.18 3.38 -6.25
N THR A 75 -13.35 2.79 -6.02
CA THR A 75 -13.85 2.41 -4.71
C THR A 75 -14.14 0.92 -4.69
N TYR A 76 -13.50 0.20 -3.78
CA TYR A 76 -13.73 -1.21 -3.50
C TYR A 76 -14.50 -1.33 -2.19
N THR A 77 -15.58 -2.10 -2.19
CA THR A 77 -16.37 -2.40 -1.00
C THR A 77 -16.37 -3.91 -0.79
N TRP A 78 -15.79 -4.33 0.32
CA TRP A 78 -15.76 -5.73 0.73
C TRP A 78 -17.12 -6.17 1.27
N ALA A 79 -17.42 -7.45 1.21
CA ALA A 79 -18.63 -8.05 1.76
C ALA A 79 -18.82 -7.81 3.27
N ASN A 80 -17.72 -7.59 4.01
CA ASN A 80 -17.76 -7.22 5.42
C ASN A 80 -18.16 -5.75 5.67
N GLY A 81 -18.31 -4.95 4.60
CA GLY A 81 -18.68 -3.54 4.62
C GLY A 81 -17.48 -2.58 4.66
N ASP A 82 -16.24 -3.06 4.77
CA ASP A 82 -15.08 -2.20 4.67
C ASP A 82 -15.06 -1.54 3.28
N VAL A 83 -14.55 -0.31 3.21
CA VAL A 83 -14.49 0.46 1.96
C VAL A 83 -13.11 1.03 1.77
N TYR A 84 -12.51 0.77 0.61
CA TYR A 84 -11.29 1.46 0.19
C TYR A 84 -11.59 2.34 -1.01
N THR A 85 -11.23 3.62 -0.91
CA THR A 85 -11.27 4.57 -2.02
C THR A 85 -9.86 5.08 -2.28
N GLY A 86 -9.38 4.91 -3.51
CA GLY A 86 -8.04 5.35 -3.91
C GLY A 86 -7.54 4.67 -5.16
N SER A 87 -6.20 4.62 -5.27
CA SER A 87 -5.49 4.13 -6.45
C SER A 87 -5.32 2.60 -6.45
N PHE A 88 -5.41 1.99 -7.63
CA PHE A 88 -5.26 0.56 -7.87
C PHE A 88 -4.27 0.25 -9.00
N ALA A 89 -3.50 -0.81 -8.82
CA ALA A 89 -2.66 -1.40 -9.86
C ALA A 89 -2.83 -2.92 -9.91
N LYS A 90 -3.23 -3.45 -11.07
CA LYS A 90 -3.37 -4.91 -11.30
C LYS A 90 -4.27 -5.59 -10.25
N GLY A 91 -5.33 -4.91 -9.81
CA GLY A 91 -6.27 -5.43 -8.82
C GLY A 91 -5.89 -5.21 -7.36
N LEU A 92 -4.71 -4.66 -7.08
CA LEU A 92 -4.24 -4.37 -5.71
C LEU A 92 -4.33 -2.87 -5.43
N LYS A 93 -4.54 -2.48 -4.17
CA LYS A 93 -4.38 -1.10 -3.70
C LYS A 93 -2.93 -0.69 -3.90
N ASP A 94 -2.71 0.37 -4.68
CA ASP A 94 -1.38 0.82 -5.05
C ASP A 94 -1.40 2.33 -5.32
N GLY A 95 -0.78 3.11 -4.43
CA GLY A 95 -0.82 4.56 -4.43
C GLY A 95 -1.56 5.12 -3.22
N GLN A 96 -2.16 6.31 -3.36
CA GLN A 96 -2.87 6.96 -2.27
C GLN A 96 -4.27 6.38 -2.12
N GLY A 97 -4.75 6.24 -0.89
CA GLY A 97 -6.13 5.87 -0.63
C GLY A 97 -6.51 5.88 0.84
N THR A 98 -7.79 5.67 1.08
CA THR A 98 -8.39 5.61 2.42
C THR A 98 -9.12 4.29 2.58
N LEU A 99 -8.72 3.48 3.57
CA LEU A 99 -9.48 2.33 4.04
C LEU A 99 -10.35 2.76 5.22
N THR A 100 -11.66 2.66 5.05
CA THR A 100 -12.67 2.89 6.08
C THR A 100 -13.18 1.54 6.57
N HIS A 101 -13.11 1.34 7.88
CA HIS A 101 -13.52 0.09 8.49
C HIS A 101 -15.02 0.12 8.85
N ALA A 102 -15.77 -0.91 8.48
CA ALA A 102 -17.20 -1.05 8.82
C ALA A 102 -17.43 -1.13 10.33
N ASN A 103 -16.45 -1.64 11.07
CA ASN A 103 -16.50 -1.79 12.53
C ASN A 103 -16.35 -0.46 13.29
N GLY A 104 -16.12 0.67 12.61
CA GLY A 104 -15.96 1.99 13.22
C GLY A 104 -14.56 2.31 13.73
N ASN A 105 -13.56 1.45 13.49
CA ASN A 105 -12.16 1.79 13.73
C ASN A 105 -11.76 3.04 12.92
N PRO A 106 -10.78 3.83 13.41
CA PRO A 106 -10.25 4.96 12.66
C PRO A 106 -9.82 4.56 11.24
N PRO A 107 -10.07 5.39 10.22
CA PRO A 107 -9.68 5.08 8.84
C PRO A 107 -8.16 5.10 8.67
N LEU A 108 -7.65 4.26 7.79
CA LEU A 108 -6.25 4.28 7.35
C LEU A 108 -6.14 5.16 6.10
N VAL A 109 -5.67 6.39 6.28
CA VAL A 109 -5.41 7.35 5.20
C VAL A 109 -3.92 7.33 4.89
N GLY A 110 -3.55 7.10 3.62
CA GLY A 110 -2.15 7.13 3.23
C GLY A 110 -1.83 6.36 1.95
N TYR A 111 -0.62 5.83 1.89
CA TYR A 111 -0.08 5.12 0.75
C TYR A 111 -0.20 3.61 0.93
N TRP A 112 -0.37 2.93 -0.19
CA TRP A 112 -0.50 1.49 -0.31
C TRP A 112 0.45 1.00 -1.41
N ILE A 113 1.07 -0.16 -1.21
CA ILE A 113 1.88 -0.84 -2.24
C ILE A 113 1.50 -2.31 -2.20
N ASP A 114 1.03 -2.84 -3.33
CA ASP A 114 0.62 -4.24 -3.45
C ASP A 114 -0.28 -4.72 -2.27
N ASP A 115 -1.33 -3.93 -1.95
CA ASP A 115 -2.25 -4.14 -0.82
C ASP A 115 -1.71 -3.91 0.60
N GLU A 116 -0.41 -3.64 0.78
CA GLU A 116 0.17 -3.30 2.09
C GLU A 116 0.01 -1.81 2.40
N TYR A 117 -0.53 -1.47 3.58
CA TYR A 117 -0.58 -0.09 4.05
C TYR A 117 0.81 0.40 4.44
N ILE A 118 1.28 1.43 3.74
CA ILE A 118 2.60 2.05 3.90
C ILE A 118 2.56 3.25 4.86
N GLY A 119 1.40 3.71 5.31
CA GLY A 119 1.33 4.88 6.19
C GLY A 119 1.05 6.17 5.44
N THR A 120 1.07 7.29 6.16
CA THR A 120 0.62 8.61 5.65
C THR A 120 1.57 9.25 4.64
N GLU A 121 2.80 8.75 4.52
CA GLU A 121 3.83 9.25 3.61
C GLU A 121 4.27 8.15 2.64
N LYS A 122 4.59 8.56 1.41
CA LYS A 122 4.95 7.63 0.32
C LYS A 122 6.23 6.85 0.66
N GLU A 123 7.20 7.56 1.23
CA GLU A 123 8.45 6.97 1.64
C GLU A 123 8.29 6.43 3.07
N PRO A 124 8.44 5.12 3.29
CA PRO A 124 8.28 4.52 4.62
C PRO A 124 9.33 5.02 5.62
N TYR A 125 10.45 5.52 5.12
CA TYR A 125 11.53 6.09 5.89
C TYR A 125 12.31 7.11 5.06
N SER A 126 13.06 7.97 5.70
CA SER A 126 14.02 8.85 5.03
C SER A 126 15.22 9.13 5.92
N VAL A 127 16.39 9.34 5.30
CA VAL A 127 17.58 9.84 5.99
C VAL A 127 17.67 11.33 5.73
N THR A 128 17.60 12.15 6.78
CA THR A 128 17.65 13.62 6.67
C THR A 128 19.08 14.15 6.78
N ASN A 129 19.94 13.48 7.55
CA ASN A 129 21.35 13.85 7.72
C ASN A 129 22.21 12.61 8.02
N ARG A 130 23.50 12.62 7.63
CA ARG A 130 24.47 11.58 8.03
C ARG A 130 25.91 12.06 7.96
N SER A 131 26.76 11.54 8.84
CA SER A 131 28.22 11.77 8.81
C SER A 131 28.91 11.15 7.61
N THR A 132 30.06 11.71 7.23
CA THR A 132 30.91 11.22 6.12
C THR A 132 31.55 9.85 6.40
N THR A 133 31.66 9.48 7.67
CA THR A 133 32.13 8.16 8.14
C THR A 133 31.14 7.04 7.85
N ILE A 134 29.94 7.36 7.34
CA ILE A 134 28.89 6.40 6.99
C ILE A 134 28.81 6.28 5.47
N ASN A 135 29.00 5.06 4.97
CA ASN A 135 28.91 4.73 3.56
C ASN A 135 27.44 4.60 3.10
N ARG A 136 26.67 3.78 3.81
CA ARG A 136 25.29 3.44 3.44
C ARG A 136 24.43 3.27 4.70
N VAL A 137 23.16 3.65 4.58
CA VAL A 137 22.12 3.35 5.56
C VAL A 137 20.99 2.64 4.82
N SER A 138 20.49 1.54 5.37
CA SER A 138 19.34 0.83 4.80
C SER A 138 18.34 0.48 5.89
N PHE A 139 17.05 0.55 5.56
CA PHE A 139 15.95 0.26 6.46
C PHE A 139 15.22 -0.97 5.94
N ARG A 140 14.84 -1.85 6.85
CA ARG A 140 14.05 -3.03 6.54
C ARG A 140 12.99 -3.23 7.62
N ARG A 141 11.72 -3.26 7.22
CA ARG A 141 10.63 -3.64 8.14
C ARG A 141 10.69 -5.15 8.34
N LEU A 142 10.80 -5.58 9.59
CA LEU A 142 10.90 -6.99 9.99
C LEU A 142 9.54 -7.58 10.34
N ALA A 143 8.69 -6.81 11.03
CA ALA A 143 7.35 -7.21 11.45
C ALA A 143 6.48 -5.98 11.78
N ALA A 144 5.18 -6.19 11.97
CA ALA A 144 4.25 -5.15 12.44
C ALA A 144 4.38 -4.87 13.96
N GLU A 145 4.79 -5.86 14.74
CA GLU A 145 5.03 -5.77 16.19
C GLU A 145 6.24 -6.64 16.55
N PRO A 146 7.03 -6.30 17.60
CA PRO A 146 6.84 -5.15 18.49
C PRO A 146 7.24 -3.82 17.84
N LEU A 147 6.66 -2.71 18.29
CA LEU A 147 7.10 -1.36 17.92
C LEU A 147 8.53 -1.06 18.42
N GLN A 148 9.52 -1.33 17.57
CA GLN A 148 10.93 -1.15 17.92
C GLN A 148 11.82 -0.94 16.68
N VAL A 149 13.01 -0.41 16.91
CA VAL A 149 14.03 -0.20 15.89
C VAL A 149 15.34 -0.85 16.34
N ASP A 150 15.84 -1.79 15.55
CA ASP A 150 17.13 -2.44 15.71
C ASP A 150 18.19 -1.73 14.86
N PHE A 151 19.24 -1.24 15.48
CA PHE A 151 20.40 -0.67 14.81
C PHE A 151 21.48 -1.74 14.65
N ARG A 152 21.85 -2.02 13.41
CA ARG A 152 22.92 -2.95 13.04
C ARG A 152 24.08 -2.17 12.44
N TYR A 153 25.30 -2.44 12.90
CA TYR A 153 26.51 -1.79 12.39
C TYR A 153 27.34 -2.77 11.58
N THR A 154 27.77 -2.33 10.41
CA THR A 154 28.57 -3.17 9.51
C THR A 154 29.79 -2.43 8.98
N PHE A 155 30.84 -3.18 8.69
CA PHE A 155 32.05 -2.71 8.01
C PHE A 155 32.47 -3.76 7.00
N LEU A 156 32.62 -3.36 5.73
CA LEU A 156 32.80 -4.27 4.60
C LEU A 156 31.69 -5.34 4.55
N ASN A 157 30.45 -4.93 4.83
CA ASN A 157 29.27 -5.77 4.97
C ASN A 157 29.36 -6.87 6.07
N LYS A 158 30.33 -6.79 6.99
CA LYS A 158 30.43 -7.71 8.14
C LYS A 158 29.93 -7.01 9.41
N PRO A 159 29.17 -7.70 10.29
CA PRO A 159 28.77 -7.14 11.57
C PRO A 159 29.99 -6.70 12.39
N VAL A 160 29.92 -5.51 12.98
CA VAL A 160 30.97 -4.97 13.83
C VAL A 160 30.41 -4.42 15.13
N GLN A 161 31.31 -4.30 16.11
CA GLN A 161 30.97 -3.70 17.39
C GLN A 161 30.67 -2.21 17.23
N ALA A 162 29.66 -1.76 17.97
CA ALA A 162 29.37 -0.35 18.16
C ALA A 162 29.23 -0.02 19.64
N ARG A 163 29.74 1.14 20.01
CA ARG A 163 29.73 1.70 21.37
C ARG A 163 29.30 3.17 21.33
N ASP A 164 29.19 3.78 22.50
CA ASP A 164 28.82 5.19 22.66
C ASP A 164 27.49 5.54 21.95
N PHE A 165 26.57 4.56 21.91
CA PHE A 165 25.27 4.73 21.27
C PHE A 165 24.42 5.69 22.09
N ALA A 166 23.99 6.77 21.46
CA ALA A 166 22.94 7.63 21.98
C ALA A 166 21.89 7.82 20.89
N ILE A 167 20.63 7.88 21.30
CA ILE A 167 19.52 8.21 20.41
C ILE A 167 18.81 9.45 20.97
N GLN A 168 18.55 10.40 20.08
CA GLN A 168 17.77 11.59 20.33
C GLN A 168 16.43 11.40 19.63
N GLY A 169 15.35 11.28 20.41
CA GLY A 169 13.98 11.03 20.00
C GLY A 169 13.07 11.05 21.24
N SER A 170 11.75 10.88 21.07
CA SER A 170 10.70 11.11 22.10
C SER A 170 10.90 10.36 23.43
N PHE A 171 11.80 9.38 23.51
CA PHE A 171 12.15 8.68 24.74
C PHE A 171 13.67 8.46 24.78
N GLY A 172 14.28 8.74 25.93
CA GLY A 172 15.72 8.64 26.16
C GLY A 172 16.28 7.22 26.09
N VAL A 173 17.58 7.10 26.37
CA VAL A 173 18.42 5.91 26.18
C VAL A 173 17.82 4.64 26.81
N ILE A 174 17.58 3.62 25.99
CA ILE A 174 17.31 2.24 26.43
C ILE A 174 18.44 1.35 25.88
N MET A 175 19.19 0.69 26.76
CA MET A 175 20.24 -0.26 26.39
C MET A 175 19.78 -1.68 26.75
N ASN A 176 19.58 -2.52 25.72
CA ASN A 176 19.62 -3.98 25.85
C ASN A 176 20.55 -4.47 24.73
N GLU A 177 21.66 -5.12 25.09
CA GLU A 177 22.83 -5.21 24.22
C GLU A 177 23.15 -6.63 23.78
N THR A 178 23.30 -6.80 22.48
CA THR A 178 24.38 -7.61 21.92
C THR A 178 25.48 -6.66 21.43
N ASP A 179 26.71 -7.14 21.29
CA ASP A 179 27.89 -6.34 20.91
C ASP A 179 27.75 -5.55 19.59
N TYR A 180 26.81 -5.91 18.72
CA TYR A 180 26.67 -5.36 17.36
C TYR A 180 25.22 -4.97 16.97
N ILE A 181 24.21 -5.20 17.83
CA ILE A 181 22.83 -4.73 17.64
C ILE A 181 22.37 -3.95 18.86
N LYS A 182 21.81 -2.76 18.63
CA LYS A 182 21.14 -1.95 19.65
C LYS A 182 19.65 -1.85 19.33
N SER A 183 18.78 -2.23 20.26
CA SER A 183 17.32 -2.20 20.05
C SER A 183 16.68 -1.09 20.87
N VAL A 184 15.80 -0.31 20.24
CA VAL A 184 15.08 0.80 20.89
C VAL A 184 13.58 0.62 20.70
N LYS A 185 12.81 0.63 21.78
CA LYS A 185 11.34 0.62 21.73
C LYS A 185 10.81 1.98 21.30
N ILE A 186 9.85 1.98 20.39
CA ILE A 186 9.21 3.19 19.87
C ILE A 186 7.74 3.15 20.26
N HIS A 187 7.23 4.20 20.88
CA HIS A 187 5.82 4.26 21.30
C HIS A 187 4.94 5.02 20.32
N GLU A 188 5.53 5.88 19.49
CA GLU A 188 4.81 6.77 18.59
C GLU A 188 5.47 6.82 17.22
N PHE A 189 4.63 6.79 16.17
CA PHE A 189 5.02 6.98 14.78
C PHE A 189 4.19 8.12 14.17
N PRO A 190 4.75 8.93 13.25
CA PRO A 190 6.09 8.81 12.66
C PRO A 190 7.20 9.08 13.67
N PHE A 191 8.21 8.22 13.69
CA PHE A 191 9.37 8.38 14.54
C PHE A 191 10.43 9.20 13.81
N GLN A 192 10.69 10.40 14.30
CA GLN A 192 11.83 11.21 13.86
C GLN A 192 12.91 11.15 14.95
N GLY A 193 14.09 10.69 14.58
CA GLY A 193 15.18 10.50 15.53
C GLY A 193 16.55 10.66 14.90
N GLY A 194 17.53 10.94 15.76
CA GLY A 194 18.93 10.92 15.40
C GLY A 194 19.71 10.00 16.34
N THR A 195 20.75 9.35 15.84
CA THR A 195 21.67 8.58 16.70
C THR A 195 23.12 8.95 16.46
N THR A 196 23.89 9.00 17.55
CA THR A 196 25.35 9.03 17.54
C THR A 196 25.89 7.69 18.03
N PHE A 197 27.02 7.27 17.48
CA PHE A 197 27.68 6.02 17.85
C PHE A 197 29.16 6.05 17.45
N SER A 198 29.94 5.11 17.97
CA SER A 198 31.30 4.80 17.50
C SER A 198 31.33 3.34 17.04
N ALA A 199 31.69 3.07 15.79
CA ALA A 199 31.73 1.72 15.23
C ALA A 199 33.06 1.46 14.51
N VAL A 200 33.43 0.19 14.40
CA VAL A 200 34.68 -0.21 13.75
C VAL A 200 34.66 0.21 12.28
N ASN A 201 35.66 0.96 11.84
CA ASN A 201 35.79 1.43 10.46
C ASN A 201 37.11 1.02 9.78
N ARG A 202 38.08 0.51 10.55
CA ARG A 202 39.30 -0.11 10.05
C ARG A 202 39.93 -1.03 11.09
N LYS A 203 40.90 -1.82 10.64
CA LYS A 203 41.77 -2.63 11.50
C LYS A 203 43.13 -1.95 11.62
N ASP A 204 43.68 -1.89 12.82
CA ASP A 204 45.05 -1.41 13.01
C ASP A 204 46.08 -2.46 12.54
N ALA A 205 47.36 -2.07 12.52
CA ALA A 205 48.46 -2.93 12.09
C ALA A 205 48.65 -4.19 12.95
N THR A 206 48.08 -4.23 14.15
CA THR A 206 48.11 -5.36 15.09
C THR A 206 46.84 -6.22 15.03
N GLY A 207 45.87 -5.86 14.18
CA GLY A 207 44.58 -6.54 14.04
C GLY A 207 43.50 -6.05 15.02
N GLY A 208 43.81 -5.02 15.82
CA GLY A 208 42.87 -4.36 16.71
C GLY A 208 41.82 -3.55 15.95
N ASN A 209 40.73 -3.21 16.64
CA ASN A 209 39.63 -2.43 16.09
C ASN A 209 39.90 -0.93 16.30
N GLU A 210 39.94 -0.17 15.22
CA GLU A 210 39.82 1.29 15.29
C GLU A 210 38.36 1.67 15.04
N PHE A 211 37.88 2.63 15.82
CA PHE A 211 36.50 3.08 15.82
C PHE A 211 36.42 4.49 15.27
N ALA A 212 35.44 4.75 14.39
CA ALA A 212 35.07 6.08 14.00
C ALA A 212 33.67 6.42 14.51
N SER A 213 33.49 7.69 14.87
CA SER A 213 32.19 8.20 15.26
C SER A 213 31.32 8.46 14.03
N GLY A 214 30.03 8.17 14.16
CA GLY A 214 29.02 8.45 13.16
C GLY A 214 27.78 9.07 13.81
N ASN A 215 27.10 9.91 13.04
CA ASN A 215 25.79 10.44 13.34
C ASN A 215 24.87 10.22 12.14
N ILE A 216 23.61 9.86 12.41
CA ILE A 216 22.53 9.89 11.43
C ILE A 216 21.29 10.56 12.02
N GLU A 217 20.54 11.23 11.17
CA GLU A 217 19.17 11.68 11.44
C GLU A 217 18.26 11.06 10.39
N PHE A 218 17.10 10.57 10.83
CA PHE A 218 16.17 9.87 9.98
C PHE A 218 14.74 9.96 10.49
N LYS A 219 13.82 9.56 9.63
CA LYS A 219 12.40 9.43 9.92
C LYS A 219 11.94 8.04 9.52
N ILE A 220 11.10 7.41 10.35
CA ILE A 220 10.36 6.19 10.04
C ILE A 220 8.87 6.53 10.15
N ASN A 221 8.16 6.42 9.04
CA ASN A 221 6.78 6.88 8.93
C ASN A 221 5.75 5.83 9.30
N GLN A 222 6.14 4.56 9.43
CA GLN A 222 5.22 3.46 9.74
C GLN A 222 5.56 2.76 11.05
N PRO A 223 4.54 2.44 11.87
CA PRO A 223 4.72 1.58 13.02
C PRO A 223 5.20 0.18 12.61
N GLY A 224 6.12 -0.37 13.39
CA GLY A 224 6.62 -1.71 13.19
C GLY A 224 7.91 -2.00 13.92
N HIS A 225 8.37 -3.24 13.76
CA HIS A 225 9.73 -3.66 14.05
C HIS A 225 10.59 -3.35 12.82
N TRP A 226 11.53 -2.42 12.94
CA TRP A 226 12.44 -2.02 11.88
C TRP A 226 13.88 -2.42 12.19
N GLU A 227 14.65 -2.72 11.16
CA GLU A 227 16.11 -2.82 11.21
C GLU A 227 16.73 -1.69 10.39
N VAL A 228 17.57 -0.87 11.04
CA VAL A 228 18.39 0.17 10.43
C VAL A 228 19.83 -0.33 10.40
N THR A 229 20.31 -0.68 9.21
CA THR A 229 21.71 -1.10 9.02
C THR A 229 22.55 0.10 8.58
N ILE A 230 23.63 0.35 9.32
CA ILE A 230 24.57 1.45 9.11
C ILE A 230 25.93 0.84 8.73
N GLU A 231 26.31 1.03 7.46
CA GLU A 231 27.61 0.58 6.95
C GLU A 231 28.64 1.69 7.11
N MET A 232 29.68 1.41 7.89
CA MET A 232 30.83 2.28 8.08
C MET A 232 31.68 2.36 6.82
N ARG A 233 32.15 3.56 6.52
CA ARG A 233 33.12 3.78 5.45
C ARG A 233 34.48 3.21 5.87
N SER A 234 35.11 2.49 4.95
CA SER A 234 36.53 2.15 5.08
C SER A 234 37.35 3.41 4.89
N GLU A 235 38.20 3.70 5.86
CA GLU A 235 39.29 4.67 5.73
C GLU A 235 40.61 3.98 5.38
#